data_AF-A0AAD6CYB2-F1
#
_entry.id   AF-A0AAD6CYB2-F1
#
_cell.length_a   1.000
_cell.length_b   1.000
_cell.length_c   1.000
_cell.angle_alpha   90.00
_cell.angle_beta   90.00
_cell.angle_gamma   90.00
#
_symmetry.space_group_name_H-M   'P 1'
#
loop_
_entity.id
_entity.type
_entity.pdbx_description
1 polymer ?
#
loop_
_entity_poly.entity_id
_entity_poly.type
_entity_poly.pdbx_seq_one_letter_code
_entity_poly.pdbx_strand_id
1 'polypeptide(L)'
;MSDAARPSDDKFSQVLKESLGTWSCYVNTQSEDHLLPRHAIDLGPLVSQTPLFLGGGLACLDKTTSFACEEKPSAQLQDSLVINGRSTWRTSDGSCDSNPMVMPKQLLLAVGGRLDVRLSEDSPFSGWPGVQGLPSYDQGNFLSVLYFAWAYILSARWVELLGCSAEHECSMVPTTLGAENSLPKPEKQPVFEIDIGNDVCEEEIFWWRTILCSGDGWNATVKYKGHIYLSPWSVSAKNVGFTLATNSWGAESKLPDSGTALKYLTRFSVHHHLYAQCSVALAGVLYIPFLRKRTLYLPFPKQDSPFGRKNLASDSLPSIPDLLNHHSEIIPKCMTLSLNTWGLRSLLYSTFFNADIECNLVSAWLNPAFAIINSIIQSKSSIATFMANRQPRLGILWLGAILTDLTNPILRDVRAGMTALDLPASAWTGIAQTFLTSGMESTYGESIRRDDECRLLLITACEGHERPPIWPWKPFGSTQLSDTELPVRQHARCTCHCLKYEYWEWILTNNSSIQCSEAAKSQLPVLGPSPSSANKTLAGLDDYDYDFYSQTLSEGATRGIFEWLRSTGYPCSERPIYQHSWFDLEGTDEEEEPDDMESDLEVQRDPKNLHVERWLENIE
;
A
#
# COMPACT_ATOMS: atom_id res chain seq x y z
N MET A 1 -10.13 -37.07 21.16
CA MET A 1 -10.24 -36.77 19.72
C MET A 1 -9.48 -35.48 19.49
N SER A 2 -8.63 -35.41 18.46
CA SER A 2 -7.97 -34.16 18.10
C SER A 2 -9.02 -33.15 17.63
N ASP A 3 -8.93 -31.91 18.10
CA ASP A 3 -9.73 -30.80 17.58
C ASP A 3 -9.53 -30.71 16.05
N ALA A 4 -10.63 -30.58 15.30
CA ALA A 4 -10.61 -30.64 13.85
C ALA A 4 -10.11 -29.35 13.18
N ALA A 5 -10.14 -28.22 13.90
CA ALA A 5 -9.71 -26.93 13.39
C ALA A 5 -8.51 -26.36 14.16
N ARG A 6 -8.49 -26.52 15.49
CA ARG A 6 -7.37 -26.01 16.30
C ARG A 6 -6.11 -26.86 16.09
N PRO A 7 -4.93 -26.21 15.99
CA PRO A 7 -3.67 -26.94 16.05
C PRO A 7 -3.48 -27.54 17.45
N SER A 8 -2.58 -28.52 17.59
CA SER A 8 -2.18 -28.99 18.91
C SER A 8 -1.48 -27.88 19.70
N ASP A 9 -1.61 -27.91 21.03
CA ASP A 9 -0.97 -26.92 21.93
C ASP A 9 0.55 -26.87 21.72
N ASP A 10 1.18 -28.02 21.46
CA ASP A 10 2.60 -28.12 21.14
C ASP A 10 2.94 -27.38 19.83
N LYS A 11 2.14 -27.58 18.77
CA LYS A 11 2.35 -26.91 17.48
C LYS A 11 2.13 -25.40 17.60
N PHE A 12 1.08 -24.98 18.30
CA PHE A 12 0.81 -23.56 18.55
C PHE A 12 1.95 -22.92 19.33
N SER A 13 2.40 -23.55 20.41
CA SER A 13 3.48 -23.05 21.27
C SER A 13 4.84 -23.01 20.55
N GLN A 14 5.09 -23.97 19.66
CA GLN A 14 6.28 -23.97 18.81
C GLN A 14 6.29 -22.76 17.88
N VAL A 15 5.22 -22.55 17.11
CA VAL A 15 5.10 -21.42 16.18
C VAL A 15 5.15 -20.08 16.91
N LEU A 16 4.54 -20.00 18.10
CA LEU A 16 4.61 -18.82 18.95
C LEU A 16 6.06 -18.45 19.33
N LYS A 17 6.86 -19.43 19.76
CA LYS A 17 8.27 -19.22 20.13
C LYS A 17 9.14 -18.84 18.93
N GLU A 18 8.94 -19.53 17.80
CA GLU A 18 9.63 -19.22 16.54
C GLU A 18 9.28 -17.81 16.04
N SER A 19 8.01 -17.43 16.14
CA SER A 19 7.52 -16.09 15.83
C SER A 19 8.16 -15.04 16.75
N LEU A 20 8.14 -15.24 18.07
CA LEU A 20 8.75 -14.32 19.02
C LEU A 20 10.25 -14.12 18.74
N GLY A 21 11.00 -15.19 18.48
CA GLY A 21 12.41 -15.11 18.10
C GLY A 21 12.63 -14.34 16.81
N THR A 22 11.77 -14.58 15.81
CA THR A 22 11.83 -13.90 14.51
C THR A 22 11.55 -12.40 14.66
N TRP A 23 10.46 -12.01 15.32
CA TRP A 23 10.12 -10.59 15.48
C TRP A 23 11.10 -9.85 16.38
N SER A 24 11.59 -10.49 17.43
CA SER A 24 12.57 -9.89 18.36
C SER A 24 13.91 -9.58 17.67
N CYS A 25 14.28 -10.33 16.61
CA CYS A 25 15.55 -10.09 15.93
C CYS A 25 15.61 -8.71 15.24
N TYR A 26 14.45 -8.19 14.83
CA TYR A 26 14.31 -6.90 14.13
C TYR A 26 14.36 -5.69 15.06
N VAL A 27 14.22 -5.89 16.38
CA VAL A 27 14.41 -4.84 17.36
C VAL A 27 15.90 -4.50 17.42
N ASN A 28 16.22 -3.24 17.12
CA ASN A 28 17.58 -2.74 17.19
C ASN A 28 17.91 -2.31 18.62
N THR A 29 18.43 -3.24 19.43
CA THR A 29 18.88 -2.96 20.80
C THR A 29 20.28 -2.35 20.87
N GLN A 30 20.99 -2.17 19.75
CA GLN A 30 22.41 -1.83 19.73
C GLN A 30 22.74 -0.41 19.23
N SER A 31 21.78 0.38 18.78
CA SER A 31 22.04 1.76 18.34
C SER A 31 21.45 2.74 19.34
N GLU A 32 22.32 3.33 20.17
CA GLU A 32 21.97 4.48 21.03
C GLU A 32 21.50 5.70 20.21
N ASP A 33 21.77 5.72 18.90
CA ASP A 33 21.55 6.89 18.03
C ASP A 33 20.15 6.94 17.37
N HIS A 34 19.28 5.92 17.52
CA HIS A 34 17.94 5.88 16.92
C HIS A 34 17.86 6.19 15.39
N LEU A 35 18.97 6.03 14.67
CA LEU A 35 19.11 6.34 13.24
C LEU A 35 18.34 5.37 12.35
N LEU A 36 17.76 5.87 11.26
CA LEU A 36 17.07 5.04 10.26
C LEU A 36 18.08 4.18 9.45
N PRO A 37 17.75 2.91 9.13
CA PRO A 37 18.59 2.09 8.27
C PRO A 37 18.71 2.66 6.85
N ARG A 38 19.89 2.57 6.25
CA ARG A 38 20.15 3.11 4.90
C ARG A 38 19.30 2.44 3.81
N HIS A 39 19.00 1.15 3.94
CA HIS A 39 18.14 0.46 2.97
C HIS A 39 16.67 0.90 3.04
N ALA A 40 16.25 1.53 4.15
CA ALA A 40 14.87 1.97 4.34
C ALA A 40 14.50 3.15 3.43
N ILE A 41 15.48 3.88 2.90
CA ILE A 41 15.25 5.08 2.06
C ILE A 41 15.30 4.81 0.55
N ASP A 42 15.51 3.55 0.14
CA ASP A 42 15.64 3.17 -1.26
C ASP A 42 14.27 2.90 -1.90
N LEU A 43 13.96 3.67 -2.95
CA LEU A 43 12.69 3.57 -3.70
C LEU A 43 12.82 2.67 -4.94
N GLY A 44 14.02 2.45 -5.47
CA GLY A 44 14.25 1.76 -6.73
C GLY A 44 13.73 0.30 -6.74
N PRO A 45 14.11 -0.54 -5.76
CA PRO A 45 13.68 -1.93 -5.68
C PRO A 45 12.16 -2.10 -5.59
N LEU A 46 11.47 -1.16 -4.94
CA LEU A 46 10.03 -1.20 -4.72
C LEU A 46 9.25 -1.18 -6.04
N VAL A 47 9.65 -0.34 -6.99
CA VAL A 47 8.89 -0.12 -8.24
C VAL A 47 9.52 -0.79 -9.46
N SER A 48 10.44 -1.72 -9.25
CA SER A 48 11.20 -2.37 -10.33
C SER A 48 10.30 -2.94 -11.45
N GLN A 49 9.23 -3.65 -11.10
CA GLN A 49 8.29 -4.28 -12.04
C GLN A 49 6.97 -3.52 -12.20
N THR A 50 6.84 -2.34 -11.58
CA THR A 50 5.63 -1.54 -11.69
C THR A 50 5.50 -0.95 -13.10
N PRO A 51 4.33 -1.04 -13.76
CA PRO A 51 4.14 -0.50 -15.09
C PRO A 51 4.22 1.03 -15.08
N LEU A 52 4.77 1.59 -16.15
CA LEU A 52 4.82 3.04 -16.35
C LEU A 52 3.40 3.60 -16.41
N PHE A 53 3.16 4.70 -15.70
CA PHE A 53 1.88 5.40 -15.74
C PHE A 53 1.51 5.76 -17.17
N LEU A 54 0.33 5.29 -17.61
CA LEU A 54 -0.22 5.49 -18.96
C LEU A 54 0.74 5.04 -20.09
N GLY A 55 1.60 4.06 -19.83
CA GLY A 55 2.59 3.59 -20.80
C GLY A 55 3.79 4.53 -21.00
N GLY A 56 3.98 5.51 -20.13
CA GLY A 56 5.21 6.30 -20.01
C GLY A 56 5.65 7.03 -21.29
N GLY A 57 4.70 7.47 -22.11
CA GLY A 57 4.95 8.20 -23.36
C GLY A 57 4.90 7.36 -24.64
N LEU A 58 4.83 6.02 -24.55
CA LEU A 58 4.56 5.14 -25.72
C LEU A 58 3.24 5.48 -26.42
N ALA A 59 2.28 6.01 -25.65
CA ALA A 59 1.00 6.50 -26.12
C ALA A 59 1.10 7.75 -27.04
N CYS A 60 2.22 8.48 -26.99
CA CYS A 60 2.43 9.76 -27.66
C CYS A 60 3.21 9.65 -28.98
N LEU A 61 3.60 8.43 -29.39
CA LEU A 61 4.57 8.21 -30.47
C LEU A 61 3.99 8.22 -31.88
N ASP A 62 2.67 8.13 -32.11
CA ASP A 62 2.09 8.33 -33.46
C ASP A 62 0.54 8.43 -33.56
N LYS A 63 -0.22 8.24 -32.46
CA LYS A 63 -1.70 8.32 -32.47
C LYS A 63 -2.24 9.03 -31.23
N THR A 64 -3.24 9.88 -31.41
CA THR A 64 -4.07 10.38 -30.31
C THR A 64 -4.71 9.18 -29.61
N THR A 65 -4.27 8.90 -28.39
CA THR A 65 -4.74 7.77 -27.58
C THR A 65 -5.81 8.23 -26.60
N SER A 66 -6.92 7.50 -26.57
CA SER A 66 -8.03 7.75 -25.65
C SER A 66 -8.12 6.62 -24.65
N PHE A 67 -7.91 6.92 -23.37
CA PHE A 67 -7.99 5.93 -22.29
C PHE A 67 -9.44 5.65 -21.90
N ALA A 68 -9.75 4.38 -21.61
CA ALA A 68 -11.06 4.00 -21.10
C ALA A 68 -11.20 4.46 -19.64
N CYS A 69 -11.86 5.61 -19.46
CA CYS A 69 -12.10 6.22 -18.16
C CYS A 69 -13.58 6.15 -17.77
N GLU A 70 -13.83 5.97 -16.47
CA GLU A 70 -15.16 5.94 -15.88
C GLU A 70 -15.27 6.99 -14.78
N GLU A 71 -16.38 7.73 -14.78
CA GLU A 71 -16.72 8.64 -13.70
C GLU A 71 -17.37 7.82 -12.59
N LYS A 72 -16.79 7.88 -11.39
CA LYS A 72 -17.39 7.29 -10.20
C LYS A 72 -18.07 8.39 -9.39
N PRO A 73 -19.41 8.49 -9.45
CA PRO A 73 -20.14 9.42 -8.61
C PRO A 73 -19.98 9.00 -7.16
N SER A 74 -19.63 9.95 -6.31
CA SER A 74 -19.61 9.77 -4.86
C SER A 74 -20.91 10.31 -4.31
N ALA A 75 -21.54 9.59 -3.37
CA ALA A 75 -22.76 10.03 -2.67
C ALA A 75 -22.61 11.38 -1.92
N GLN A 76 -21.42 11.98 -1.92
CA GLN A 76 -21.04 13.17 -1.16
C GLN A 76 -20.31 14.24 -2.01
N LEU A 77 -20.73 14.46 -3.27
CA LEU A 77 -20.36 15.62 -4.12
C LEU A 77 -18.91 15.75 -4.64
N GLN A 78 -18.03 14.77 -4.47
CA GLN A 78 -16.71 14.78 -5.12
C GLN A 78 -16.58 13.58 -6.04
N ASP A 79 -16.81 13.83 -7.32
CA ASP A 79 -16.63 12.85 -8.38
C ASP A 79 -15.15 12.49 -8.51
N SER A 80 -14.88 11.22 -8.78
CA SER A 80 -13.53 10.74 -9.07
C SER A 80 -13.51 10.09 -10.43
N LEU A 81 -12.43 10.32 -11.17
CA LEU A 81 -12.20 9.68 -12.45
C LEU A 81 -11.32 8.46 -12.23
N VAL A 82 -11.74 7.29 -12.71
CA VAL A 82 -10.92 6.08 -12.69
C VAL A 82 -10.54 5.66 -14.10
N ILE A 83 -9.39 5.01 -14.23
CA ILE A 83 -8.89 4.43 -15.46
C ILE A 83 -8.93 2.90 -15.39
N ASN A 84 -9.34 2.27 -16.49
CA ASN A 84 -9.39 0.82 -16.61
C ASN A 84 -8.05 0.25 -17.07
N GLY A 85 -7.59 -0.77 -16.35
CA GLY A 85 -6.46 -1.61 -16.73
C GLY A 85 -6.78 -3.08 -16.47
N ARG A 86 -5.87 -3.96 -16.87
CA ARG A 86 -5.94 -5.38 -16.54
C ARG A 86 -4.57 -5.99 -16.39
N SER A 87 -4.48 -7.03 -15.58
CA SER A 87 -3.29 -7.85 -15.40
C SER A 87 -3.50 -9.22 -16.02
N THR A 88 -2.50 -9.71 -16.74
CA THR A 88 -2.52 -11.05 -17.35
C THR A 88 -1.53 -11.94 -16.62
N TRP A 89 -2.01 -13.14 -16.28
CA TRP A 89 -1.29 -14.12 -15.47
C TRP A 89 -1.23 -15.45 -16.21
N ARG A 90 -0.03 -16.01 -16.29
CA ARG A 90 0.20 -17.37 -16.76
C ARG A 90 -0.30 -18.36 -15.72
N THR A 91 -0.98 -19.39 -16.22
CA THR A 91 -1.63 -20.45 -15.44
C THR A 91 -0.94 -21.83 -15.55
N SER A 92 -0.01 -21.98 -16.49
CA SER A 92 0.76 -23.21 -16.74
C SER A 92 2.12 -22.89 -17.36
N ASP A 93 3.19 -23.55 -16.89
CA ASP A 93 4.54 -23.51 -17.48
C ASP A 93 4.84 -24.74 -18.37
N GLY A 94 3.84 -25.60 -18.62
CA GLY A 94 4.02 -26.89 -19.27
C GLY A 94 2.95 -27.20 -20.30
N SER A 95 2.78 -28.48 -20.60
CA SER A 95 1.90 -28.97 -21.67
C SER A 95 0.40 -28.99 -21.29
N CYS A 96 0.03 -28.47 -20.13
CA CYS A 96 -1.39 -28.37 -19.77
C CYS A 96 -1.97 -27.12 -20.42
N ASP A 97 -3.01 -27.32 -21.23
CA ASP A 97 -3.74 -26.25 -21.92
C ASP A 97 -4.63 -25.49 -20.94
N SER A 98 -4.04 -24.59 -20.13
CA SER A 98 -4.79 -23.64 -19.32
C SER A 98 -4.67 -22.25 -19.93
N ASN A 99 -5.83 -21.60 -20.13
CA ASN A 99 -5.85 -20.22 -20.63
C ASN A 99 -5.22 -19.27 -19.61
N PRO A 100 -4.51 -18.21 -20.05
CA PRO A 100 -4.05 -17.15 -19.16
C PRO A 100 -5.23 -16.53 -18.40
N MET A 101 -5.01 -16.25 -17.12
CA MET A 101 -6.00 -15.59 -16.29
C MET A 101 -5.87 -14.08 -16.44
N VAL A 102 -6.98 -13.41 -16.74
CA VAL A 102 -7.03 -11.96 -16.94
C VAL A 102 -7.87 -11.33 -15.83
N MET A 103 -7.24 -10.46 -15.04
CA MET A 103 -7.91 -9.78 -13.94
C MET A 103 -8.06 -8.29 -14.25
N PRO A 104 -9.30 -7.79 -14.46
CA PRO A 104 -9.53 -6.37 -14.66
C PRO A 104 -9.32 -5.60 -13.36
N LYS A 105 -8.85 -4.36 -13.47
CA LYS A 105 -8.62 -3.49 -12.32
C LYS A 105 -8.73 -2.02 -12.69
N GLN A 106 -9.40 -1.28 -11.82
CA GLN A 106 -9.55 0.16 -11.94
C GLN A 106 -8.57 0.86 -11.02
N LEU A 107 -7.92 1.91 -11.53
CA LEU A 107 -7.02 2.77 -10.76
C LEU A 107 -7.58 4.19 -10.71
N LEU A 108 -7.30 4.93 -9.64
CA LEU A 108 -7.67 6.33 -9.58
C LEU A 108 -6.91 7.10 -10.66
N LEU A 109 -7.57 8.00 -11.38
CA LEU A 109 -6.93 8.87 -12.38
C LEU A 109 -6.97 10.34 -11.97
N ALA A 110 -8.10 10.81 -11.43
CA ALA A 110 -8.30 12.19 -11.02
C ALA A 110 -9.30 12.30 -9.86
N VAL A 111 -9.25 13.39 -9.10
CA VAL A 111 -10.06 13.61 -7.90
C VAL A 111 -10.83 14.93 -7.96
N GLY A 112 -11.98 15.00 -7.30
CA GLY A 112 -12.77 16.23 -7.21
C GLY A 112 -12.33 17.23 -6.13
N GLY A 113 -11.29 16.91 -5.34
CA GLY A 113 -10.87 17.75 -4.21
C GLY A 113 -9.38 17.63 -3.90
N ARG A 114 -8.85 18.63 -3.19
CA ARG A 114 -7.45 18.69 -2.73
C ARG A 114 -7.29 18.08 -1.35
N LEU A 115 -6.07 17.65 -1.05
CA LEU A 115 -5.68 17.31 0.32
C LEU A 115 -5.31 18.58 1.09
N ASP A 116 -5.94 18.80 2.24
CA ASP A 116 -5.56 19.87 3.15
C ASP A 116 -4.31 19.48 3.94
N VAL A 117 -3.28 20.34 3.89
CA VAL A 117 -2.00 20.13 4.59
C VAL A 117 -1.78 21.28 5.58
N ARG A 118 -1.44 20.94 6.82
CA ARG A 118 -1.10 21.85 7.92
C ARG A 118 0.26 21.49 8.51
N LEU A 119 0.86 22.41 9.26
CA LEU A 119 2.07 22.12 10.03
C LEU A 119 1.74 21.89 11.51
N SER A 120 2.51 21.03 12.16
CA SER A 120 2.39 20.74 13.59
C SER A 120 3.75 20.37 14.20
N GLU A 121 3.97 20.72 15.47
CA GLU A 121 5.15 20.26 16.22
C GLU A 121 5.03 18.77 16.61
N ASP A 122 3.80 18.29 16.79
CA ASP A 122 3.49 16.90 17.13
C ASP A 122 3.48 15.97 15.89
N SER A 123 3.80 16.50 14.71
CA SER A 123 3.83 15.70 13.49
C SER A 123 4.95 14.64 13.55
N PRO A 124 4.77 13.48 12.91
CA PRO A 124 5.83 12.50 12.74
C PRO A 124 7.08 13.11 12.11
N PHE A 125 8.26 12.70 12.60
CA PHE A 125 9.57 13.22 12.18
C PHE A 125 9.77 14.74 12.42
N SER A 126 9.10 15.35 13.40
CA SER A 126 9.39 16.75 13.80
C SER A 126 10.82 16.95 14.31
N GLY A 127 11.40 15.92 14.93
CA GLY A 127 12.85 15.71 15.05
C GLY A 127 13.30 14.67 14.04
N TRP A 128 14.00 15.09 12.99
CA TRP A 128 14.53 14.16 11.99
C TRP A 128 15.58 13.26 12.64
N PRO A 129 15.41 11.92 12.62
CA PRO A 129 16.31 11.01 13.33
C PRO A 129 17.68 10.84 12.66
N GLY A 130 17.84 11.25 11.39
CA GLY A 130 19.03 10.94 10.60
C GLY A 130 19.03 9.52 10.03
N VAL A 131 20.03 9.23 9.20
CA VAL A 131 20.19 7.92 8.53
C VAL A 131 21.60 7.37 8.74
N GLN A 132 21.67 6.05 8.96
CA GLN A 132 22.93 5.33 9.13
C GLN A 132 23.85 5.50 7.91
N GLY A 133 25.10 5.88 8.16
CA GLY A 133 26.09 6.09 7.10
C GLY A 133 25.95 7.41 6.31
N LEU A 134 25.12 8.35 6.79
CA LEU A 134 24.94 9.69 6.21
C LEU A 134 25.07 10.82 7.25
N PRO A 135 26.16 10.89 8.05
CA PRO A 135 26.28 11.81 9.19
C PRO A 135 26.36 13.30 8.82
N SER A 136 26.63 13.63 7.55
CA SER A 136 26.75 15.01 7.03
C SER A 136 25.57 15.44 6.17
N TYR A 137 24.62 14.55 5.89
CA TYR A 137 23.40 14.87 5.14
C TYR A 137 22.23 15.13 6.07
N ASP A 138 21.20 15.75 5.52
CA ASP A 138 19.88 15.89 6.13
C ASP A 138 19.92 16.61 7.50
N GLN A 139 20.81 17.60 7.64
CA GLN A 139 20.84 18.51 8.79
C GLN A 139 19.61 19.43 8.74
N GLY A 140 19.00 19.70 9.88
CA GLY A 140 17.68 20.33 9.95
C GLY A 140 16.53 19.44 9.47
N ASN A 141 15.40 20.07 9.16
CA ASN A 141 14.19 19.40 8.70
C ASN A 141 13.51 20.22 7.61
N PHE A 142 13.40 19.66 6.41
CA PHE A 142 12.81 20.28 5.23
C PHE A 142 11.73 19.37 4.60
N LEU A 143 11.26 18.36 5.33
CA LEU A 143 10.29 17.38 4.83
C LEU A 143 9.02 18.03 4.28
N SER A 144 8.50 19.06 4.94
CA SER A 144 7.31 19.79 4.47
C SER A 144 7.56 20.53 3.15
N VAL A 145 8.69 21.22 3.01
CA VAL A 145 9.10 21.91 1.78
C VAL A 145 9.25 20.94 0.61
N LEU A 146 9.96 19.83 0.85
CA LEU A 146 10.16 18.77 -0.14
C LEU A 146 8.83 18.10 -0.52
N TYR A 147 7.90 17.93 0.42
CA TYR A 147 6.58 17.36 0.18
C TYR A 147 5.78 18.22 -0.80
N PHE A 148 5.72 19.55 -0.61
CA PHE A 148 5.05 20.46 -1.53
C PHE A 148 5.69 20.45 -2.93
N ALA A 149 7.02 20.42 -3.00
CA ALA A 149 7.73 20.33 -4.27
C ALA A 149 7.42 19.03 -5.03
N TRP A 150 7.45 17.88 -4.35
CA TRP A 150 7.09 16.60 -4.96
C TRP A 150 5.62 16.53 -5.38
N ALA A 151 4.69 17.04 -4.58
CA ALA A 151 3.27 17.09 -4.93
C ALA A 151 3.03 17.88 -6.23
N TYR A 152 3.75 18.99 -6.41
CA TYR A 152 3.77 19.75 -7.66
C TYR A 152 4.36 18.91 -8.81
N ILE A 153 5.54 18.32 -8.63
CA ILE A 153 6.25 17.56 -9.69
C ILE A 153 5.39 16.40 -10.21
N LEU A 154 4.77 15.62 -9.32
CA LEU A 154 3.87 14.54 -9.74
C LEU A 154 2.64 15.07 -10.48
N SER A 155 2.09 16.21 -10.05
CA SER A 155 0.93 16.83 -10.69
C SER A 155 1.25 17.43 -12.06
N ALA A 156 2.41 18.06 -12.22
CA ALA A 156 2.91 18.54 -13.51
C ALA A 156 3.15 17.36 -14.47
N ARG A 157 3.79 16.28 -13.97
CA ARG A 157 4.03 15.07 -14.76
C ARG A 157 2.73 14.38 -15.19
N TRP A 158 1.71 14.41 -14.33
CA TRP A 158 0.38 13.91 -14.65
C TRP A 158 -0.27 14.70 -15.79
N VAL A 159 -0.21 16.05 -15.75
CA VAL A 159 -0.68 16.91 -16.86
C VAL A 159 0.07 16.62 -18.16
N GLU A 160 1.39 16.47 -18.12
CA GLU A 160 2.21 16.16 -19.30
C GLU A 160 1.82 14.84 -19.95
N LEU A 161 1.65 13.78 -19.16
CA LEU A 161 1.36 12.44 -19.66
C LEU A 161 -0.10 12.29 -20.13
N LEU A 162 -1.05 12.92 -19.45
CA LEU A 162 -2.46 12.94 -19.88
C LEU A 162 -2.70 13.90 -21.05
N GLY A 163 -1.93 14.98 -21.18
CA GLY A 163 -2.04 15.93 -22.29
C GLY A 163 -1.78 15.33 -23.66
N CYS A 164 -1.17 14.13 -23.74
CA CYS A 164 -1.07 13.34 -24.97
C CYS A 164 -2.43 12.76 -25.44
N SER A 165 -3.45 12.74 -24.58
CA SER A 165 -4.77 12.18 -24.89
C SER A 165 -5.71 13.22 -25.48
N ALA A 166 -6.39 12.88 -26.58
CA ALA A 166 -7.32 13.80 -27.26
C ALA A 166 -8.61 14.09 -26.46
N GLU A 167 -8.98 13.24 -25.50
CA GLU A 167 -10.19 13.39 -24.69
C GLU A 167 -10.00 14.23 -23.42
N HIS A 168 -8.75 14.57 -23.09
CA HIS A 168 -8.38 15.18 -21.81
C HIS A 168 -7.79 16.57 -22.05
N GLU A 169 -8.58 17.62 -21.80
CA GLU A 169 -8.06 18.99 -21.82
C GLU A 169 -7.34 19.25 -20.49
N CYS A 170 -6.02 19.13 -20.49
CA CYS A 170 -5.20 19.29 -19.30
C CYS A 170 -4.66 20.73 -19.18
N SER A 171 -4.62 21.27 -17.97
CA SER A 171 -4.02 22.57 -17.70
C SER A 171 -3.25 22.61 -16.38
N MET A 172 -2.16 23.36 -16.37
CA MET A 172 -1.35 23.67 -15.19
C MET A 172 -1.23 25.19 -15.08
N VAL A 173 -1.90 25.79 -14.10
CA VAL A 173 -1.96 27.25 -13.95
C VAL A 173 -1.69 27.67 -12.51
N PRO A 174 -1.00 28.80 -12.28
CA PRO A 174 -0.97 29.40 -10.95
C PRO A 174 -2.39 29.88 -10.63
N THR A 175 -2.81 29.69 -9.39
CA THR A 175 -4.03 30.38 -8.93
C THR A 175 -3.65 31.84 -8.74
N THR A 176 -4.51 32.76 -9.16
CA THR A 176 -4.33 34.18 -8.86
C THR A 176 -4.06 34.32 -7.37
N LEU A 177 -2.87 34.80 -7.00
CA LEU A 177 -2.55 35.24 -5.65
C LEU A 177 -3.50 36.39 -5.37
N GLY A 178 -4.69 36.06 -4.84
CA GLY A 178 -5.67 37.04 -4.46
C GLY A 178 -4.94 38.03 -3.56
N ALA A 179 -4.97 39.30 -3.96
CA ALA A 179 -4.41 40.40 -3.21
C ALA A 179 -4.66 40.15 -1.72
N GLU A 180 -3.60 40.14 -0.91
CA GLU A 180 -3.65 40.06 0.55
C GLU A 180 -4.45 41.24 1.11
N ASN A 181 -5.76 41.23 0.92
CA ASN A 181 -6.68 42.22 1.42
C ASN A 181 -7.93 41.46 1.80
N SER A 182 -8.20 41.42 3.11
CA SER A 182 -9.44 41.01 3.77
C SER A 182 -9.65 39.55 4.19
N LEU A 183 -8.65 38.90 4.80
CA LEU A 183 -8.93 38.01 5.94
C LEU A 183 -8.17 38.52 7.18
N PRO A 184 -8.76 38.45 8.40
CA PRO A 184 -8.05 38.84 9.61
C PRO A 184 -6.82 37.95 9.75
N LYS A 185 -5.62 38.55 9.80
CA LYS A 185 -4.39 37.84 10.17
C LYS A 185 -4.66 37.15 11.51
N PRO A 186 -4.61 35.81 11.60
CA PRO A 186 -4.59 35.16 12.89
C PRO A 186 -3.37 35.69 13.65
N GLU A 187 -3.58 36.24 14.83
CA GLU A 187 -2.51 36.73 15.69
C GLU A 187 -1.52 35.58 15.94
N LYS A 188 -0.23 35.83 15.64
CA LYS A 188 0.95 34.96 15.91
C LYS A 188 1.04 33.66 15.09
N GLN A 189 1.04 33.73 13.76
CA GLN A 189 1.58 32.63 12.96
C GLN A 189 3.12 32.71 12.90
N PRO A 190 3.83 31.60 13.16
CA PRO A 190 5.28 31.56 12.95
C PRO A 190 5.57 31.69 11.45
N VAL A 191 6.43 32.66 11.12
CA VAL A 191 6.91 32.90 9.76
C VAL A 191 8.22 32.13 9.60
N PHE A 192 8.28 31.24 8.62
CA PHE A 192 9.47 30.42 8.36
C PHE A 192 10.18 30.93 7.10
N GLU A 193 11.38 31.46 7.28
CA GLU A 193 12.23 31.92 6.19
C GLU A 193 12.97 30.74 5.58
N ILE A 194 12.69 30.42 4.30
CA ILE A 194 13.34 29.34 3.57
C ILE A 194 14.43 29.95 2.68
N ASP A 195 15.68 29.56 2.96
CA ASP A 195 16.82 29.88 2.11
C ASP A 195 16.83 28.95 0.88
N ILE A 196 16.69 29.52 -0.30
CA ILE A 196 16.74 28.80 -1.59
C ILE A 196 18.10 28.99 -2.31
N GLY A 197 19.03 29.72 -1.69
CA GLY A 197 20.32 30.08 -2.27
C GLY A 197 20.32 31.45 -2.96
N ASN A 198 21.52 31.98 -3.22
CA ASN A 198 21.72 33.35 -3.70
C ASN A 198 21.76 33.51 -5.23
N ASP A 199 21.85 32.42 -5.99
CA ASP A 199 22.02 32.44 -7.46
C ASP A 199 20.82 31.81 -8.18
N VAL A 200 19.61 32.20 -7.80
CA VAL A 200 18.35 31.57 -8.26
C VAL A 200 17.70 32.44 -9.33
N CYS A 201 17.20 31.85 -10.42
CA CYS A 201 16.52 32.59 -11.48
C CYS A 201 15.12 33.02 -11.04
N GLU A 202 14.58 34.09 -11.63
CA GLU A 202 13.26 34.63 -11.25
C GLU A 202 12.13 33.60 -11.44
N GLU A 203 12.24 32.70 -12.43
CA GLU A 203 11.25 31.63 -12.62
C GLU A 203 11.25 30.61 -11.46
N GLU A 204 12.42 30.29 -10.92
CA GLU A 204 12.56 29.36 -9.79
C GLU A 204 12.05 30.00 -8.49
N ILE A 205 12.32 31.30 -8.28
CA ILE A 205 11.78 32.06 -7.16
C ILE A 205 10.24 32.08 -7.25
N PHE A 206 9.70 32.38 -8.42
CA PHE A 206 8.25 32.36 -8.66
C PHE A 206 7.64 30.99 -8.37
N TRP A 207 8.28 29.91 -8.83
CA TRP A 207 7.83 28.55 -8.57
C TRP A 207 7.81 28.22 -7.06
N TRP A 208 8.91 28.48 -6.34
CA TRP A 208 8.97 28.24 -4.88
C TRP A 208 7.90 29.04 -4.12
N ARG A 209 7.67 30.31 -4.47
CA ARG A 209 6.57 31.09 -3.88
C ARG A 209 5.21 30.46 -4.14
N THR A 210 5.00 29.99 -5.36
CA THR A 210 3.71 29.41 -5.77
C THR A 210 3.42 28.10 -5.07
N ILE A 211 4.41 27.23 -4.85
CA ILE A 211 4.16 25.94 -4.18
C ILE A 211 4.14 26.04 -2.65
N LEU A 212 4.76 27.06 -2.08
CA LEU A 212 4.83 27.28 -0.63
C LEU A 212 3.80 28.30 -0.11
N CYS A 213 3.06 28.98 -0.98
CA CYS A 213 2.07 29.96 -0.52
C CYS A 213 0.93 29.28 0.27
N SER A 214 0.37 30.01 1.23
CA SER A 214 -0.83 29.55 1.94
C SER A 214 -2.05 29.59 1.02
N GLY A 215 -2.82 28.50 1.02
CA GLY A 215 -4.00 28.29 0.19
C GLY A 215 -3.69 27.41 -1.01
N ASP A 216 -4.29 27.78 -2.14
CA ASP A 216 -4.25 27.02 -3.39
C ASP A 216 -3.30 27.72 -4.35
N GLY A 217 -1.99 27.50 -4.26
CA GLY A 217 -1.03 28.23 -5.11
C GLY A 217 -1.06 27.89 -6.59
N TRP A 218 -1.37 26.64 -6.92
CA TRP A 218 -1.36 26.13 -8.29
C TRP A 218 -2.50 25.13 -8.49
N ASN A 219 -2.91 24.96 -9.76
CA ASN A 219 -3.98 24.08 -10.17
C ASN A 219 -3.52 23.20 -11.33
N ALA A 220 -3.43 21.89 -11.07
CA ALA A 220 -3.32 20.86 -12.10
C ALA A 220 -4.72 20.28 -12.33
N THR A 221 -5.31 20.56 -13.49
CA THR A 221 -6.67 20.13 -13.82
C THR A 221 -6.73 19.34 -15.12
N VAL A 222 -7.73 18.47 -15.22
CA VAL A 222 -8.14 17.84 -16.46
C VAL A 222 -9.63 17.99 -16.63
N LYS A 223 -10.07 18.37 -17.82
CA LYS A 223 -11.48 18.34 -18.18
C LYS A 223 -11.76 17.07 -18.98
N TYR A 224 -12.73 16.29 -18.51
CA TYR A 224 -13.19 15.05 -19.13
C TYR A 224 -14.72 15.08 -19.21
N LYS A 225 -15.30 14.85 -20.40
CA LYS A 225 -16.76 14.89 -20.64
C LYS A 225 -17.48 16.14 -20.09
N GLY A 226 -16.77 17.27 -20.00
CA GLY A 226 -17.31 18.53 -19.48
C GLY A 226 -17.12 18.76 -17.98
N HIS A 227 -16.72 17.74 -17.22
CA HIS A 227 -16.38 17.85 -15.80
C HIS A 227 -14.89 18.13 -15.59
N ILE A 228 -14.57 19.00 -14.62
CA ILE A 228 -13.19 19.35 -14.27
C ILE A 228 -12.78 18.55 -13.04
N TYR A 229 -11.69 17.82 -13.18
CA TYR A 229 -11.05 17.07 -12.12
C TYR A 229 -9.66 17.63 -11.82
N LEU A 230 -9.16 17.38 -10.61
CA LEU A 230 -7.84 17.76 -10.13
C LEU A 230 -6.88 16.57 -10.17
N SER A 231 -5.58 16.87 -10.26
CA SER A 231 -4.52 15.88 -10.06
C SER A 231 -4.71 15.15 -8.72
N PRO A 232 -4.53 13.82 -8.66
CA PRO A 232 -4.55 13.04 -7.42
C PRO A 232 -3.56 13.52 -6.35
N TRP A 233 -2.52 14.27 -6.73
CA TRP A 233 -1.51 14.82 -5.83
C TRP A 233 -1.73 16.32 -5.54
N SER A 234 -2.93 16.84 -5.80
CA SER A 234 -3.28 18.24 -5.52
C SER A 234 -3.39 18.49 -4.01
N VAL A 235 -2.67 19.49 -3.53
CA VAL A 235 -2.63 19.88 -2.11
C VAL A 235 -3.09 21.33 -1.92
N SER A 236 -3.63 21.62 -0.73
CA SER A 236 -3.95 22.97 -0.27
C SER A 236 -3.24 23.22 1.05
N ALA A 237 -2.37 24.22 1.10
CA ALA A 237 -1.53 24.47 2.26
C ALA A 237 -2.26 25.43 3.22
N LYS A 238 -2.78 24.94 4.34
CA LYS A 238 -3.57 25.75 5.28
C LYS A 238 -2.66 26.29 6.39
N ASN A 239 -2.45 27.61 6.42
CA ASN A 239 -1.73 28.32 7.49
C ASN A 239 -0.27 27.85 7.69
N VAL A 240 0.45 27.61 6.61
CA VAL A 240 1.85 27.09 6.62
C VAL A 240 2.91 28.15 6.93
N GLY A 241 2.62 29.45 6.75
CA GLY A 241 3.50 30.55 7.17
C GLY A 241 4.88 30.62 6.49
N PHE A 242 5.08 29.98 5.33
CA PHE A 242 6.36 30.02 4.61
C PHE A 242 6.61 31.37 3.94
N THR A 243 7.84 31.86 4.05
CA THR A 243 8.37 33.02 3.34
C THR A 243 9.74 32.68 2.76
N LEU A 244 10.07 33.19 1.58
CA LEU A 244 11.42 33.02 1.01
C LEU A 244 12.37 34.09 1.57
N ALA A 245 13.63 33.73 1.77
CA ALA A 245 14.68 34.66 2.20
C ALA A 245 15.01 35.76 1.16
N THR A 246 14.58 35.57 -0.09
CA THR A 246 14.90 36.47 -1.20
C THR A 246 13.82 37.53 -1.40
N ASN A 247 14.23 38.80 -1.40
CA ASN A 247 13.37 39.98 -1.57
C ASN A 247 13.08 40.37 -3.04
N SER A 248 13.52 39.59 -4.03
CA SER A 248 13.28 39.92 -5.45
C SER A 248 11.85 39.58 -5.86
N TRP A 249 11.06 40.58 -6.25
CA TRP A 249 9.75 40.35 -6.87
C TRP A 249 9.94 39.95 -8.34
N GLY A 250 10.07 38.65 -8.59
CA GLY A 250 10.01 38.10 -9.94
C GLY A 250 8.68 38.43 -10.61
N ALA A 251 8.75 38.75 -11.91
CA ALA A 251 7.57 38.92 -12.75
C ALA A 251 6.75 37.61 -12.79
N GLU A 252 5.42 37.72 -12.92
CA GLU A 252 4.57 36.56 -13.16
C GLU A 252 5.09 35.79 -14.39
N SER A 253 5.50 34.55 -14.17
CA SER A 253 6.10 33.69 -15.20
C SER A 253 5.28 32.41 -15.37
N LYS A 254 5.55 31.68 -16.44
CA LYS A 254 4.90 30.39 -16.69
C LYS A 254 5.38 29.37 -15.65
N LEU A 255 4.45 28.62 -15.07
CA LEU A 255 4.77 27.49 -14.20
C LEU A 255 5.67 26.46 -14.91
N PRO A 256 6.74 25.96 -14.25
CA PRO A 256 7.67 25.02 -14.86
C PRO A 256 7.03 23.64 -15.11
N ASP A 257 7.50 22.94 -16.14
CA ASP A 257 7.23 21.52 -16.32
C ASP A 257 7.89 20.67 -15.22
N SER A 258 7.54 19.39 -15.15
CA SER A 258 8.04 18.46 -14.14
C SER A 258 9.56 18.31 -14.18
N GLY A 259 10.18 18.31 -15.37
CA GLY A 259 11.62 18.18 -15.53
C GLY A 259 12.39 19.41 -15.05
N THR A 260 11.85 20.60 -15.30
CA THR A 260 12.41 21.87 -14.84
C THR A 260 12.21 22.04 -13.33
N ALA A 261 11.03 21.73 -12.82
CA ALA A 261 10.76 21.71 -11.38
C ALA A 261 11.66 20.73 -10.62
N LEU A 262 11.97 19.57 -11.22
CA LEU A 262 12.92 18.62 -10.63
C LEU A 262 14.35 19.18 -10.59
N LYS A 263 14.78 19.97 -11.59
CA LYS A 263 16.08 20.64 -11.55
C LYS A 263 16.15 21.65 -10.39
N TYR A 264 15.09 22.42 -10.18
CA TYR A 264 14.99 23.36 -9.05
C TYR A 264 15.04 22.60 -7.71
N LEU A 265 14.29 21.50 -7.58
CA LEU A 265 14.36 20.63 -6.40
C LEU A 265 15.78 20.08 -6.18
N THR A 266 16.47 19.61 -7.24
CA THR A 266 17.85 19.13 -7.15
C THR A 266 18.80 20.19 -6.62
N ARG A 267 18.69 21.43 -7.10
CA ARG A 267 19.51 22.55 -6.60
C ARG A 267 19.28 22.80 -5.12
N PHE A 268 18.01 22.85 -4.71
CA PHE A 268 17.63 23.03 -3.30
C PHE A 268 18.16 21.90 -2.42
N SER A 269 18.01 20.65 -2.85
CA SER A 269 18.52 19.48 -2.13
C SER A 269 20.04 19.50 -2.01
N VAL A 270 20.77 19.91 -3.05
CA VAL A 270 22.23 20.06 -2.99
C VAL A 270 22.66 21.16 -2.03
N HIS A 271 21.99 22.33 -2.05
CA HIS A 271 22.30 23.47 -1.17
C HIS A 271 22.18 23.11 0.32
N HIS A 272 21.13 22.37 0.67
CA HIS A 272 20.84 21.93 2.05
C HIS A 272 21.40 20.54 2.39
N HIS A 273 22.11 19.88 1.47
CA HIS A 273 22.57 18.50 1.62
C HIS A 273 21.44 17.52 2.01
N LEU A 274 20.29 17.59 1.36
CA LEU A 274 19.12 16.75 1.61
C LEU A 274 19.16 15.51 0.72
N TYR A 275 19.43 14.35 1.32
CA TYR A 275 19.48 13.08 0.61
C TYR A 275 18.28 12.22 0.99
N ALA A 276 18.20 11.79 2.25
CA ALA A 276 17.16 10.90 2.73
C ALA A 276 15.79 11.58 2.83
N GLN A 277 15.76 12.86 3.26
CA GLN A 277 14.49 13.59 3.37
C GLN A 277 13.80 13.73 2.00
N CYS A 278 14.57 13.80 0.91
CA CYS A 278 14.04 13.84 -0.45
C CYS A 278 13.26 12.56 -0.81
N SER A 279 13.83 11.38 -0.52
CA SER A 279 13.16 10.09 -0.75
C SER A 279 11.92 9.91 0.14
N VAL A 280 12.03 10.26 1.42
CA VAL A 280 10.92 10.12 2.39
C VAL A 280 9.77 11.07 2.04
N ALA A 281 10.06 12.31 1.66
CA ALA A 281 9.04 13.26 1.21
C ALA A 281 8.30 12.74 -0.04
N LEU A 282 9.04 12.22 -1.04
CA LEU A 282 8.44 11.58 -2.21
C LEU A 282 7.53 10.42 -1.80
N ALA A 283 8.00 9.53 -0.92
CA ALA A 283 7.21 8.41 -0.42
C ALA A 283 5.93 8.86 0.30
N GLY A 284 5.98 9.94 1.09
CA GLY A 284 4.81 10.55 1.72
C GLY A 284 3.80 11.09 0.70
N VAL A 285 4.28 11.73 -0.38
CA VAL A 285 3.43 12.25 -1.46
C VAL A 285 2.69 11.11 -2.18
N LEU A 286 3.26 9.91 -2.27
CA LEU A 286 2.55 8.75 -2.85
C LEU A 286 1.27 8.36 -2.10
N TYR A 287 1.09 8.79 -0.84
CA TYR A 287 -0.12 8.54 -0.06
C TYR A 287 -1.21 9.62 -0.20
N ILE A 288 -0.98 10.72 -0.92
CA ILE A 288 -2.03 11.75 -1.12
C ILE A 288 -3.35 11.12 -1.64
N PRO A 289 -3.33 10.25 -2.68
CA PRO A 289 -4.55 9.62 -3.17
C PRO A 289 -5.25 8.71 -2.14
N PHE A 290 -4.50 8.20 -1.16
CA PHE A 290 -4.96 7.32 -0.09
C PHE A 290 -5.64 8.09 1.05
N LEU A 291 -5.15 9.30 1.37
CA LEU A 291 -5.57 10.09 2.52
C LEU A 291 -6.96 10.72 2.41
N ARG A 292 -7.66 10.58 1.27
CA ARG A 292 -8.93 11.24 0.91
C ARG A 292 -9.74 11.76 2.10
N LYS A 293 -9.98 13.07 2.12
CA LYS A 293 -10.77 13.80 3.14
C LYS A 293 -10.11 13.99 4.52
N ARG A 294 -8.89 13.51 4.73
CA ARG A 294 -8.13 13.79 5.96
C ARG A 294 -7.33 15.08 5.81
N THR A 295 -7.13 15.77 6.91
CA THR A 295 -6.12 16.83 7.01
C THR A 295 -4.79 16.18 7.37
N LEU A 296 -3.76 16.44 6.59
CA LEU A 296 -2.40 15.99 6.86
C LEU A 296 -1.65 17.01 7.71
N TYR A 297 -0.90 16.55 8.70
CA TYR A 297 -0.01 17.37 9.53
C TYR A 297 1.45 17.02 9.25
N LEU A 298 2.21 17.97 8.74
CA LEU A 298 3.63 17.84 8.42
C LEU A 298 4.51 18.61 9.43
N PRO A 299 5.80 18.27 9.55
CA PRO A 299 6.70 18.96 10.45
C PRO A 299 7.02 20.37 10.00
N PHE A 300 7.17 21.27 10.97
CA PHE A 300 7.73 22.58 10.75
C PHE A 300 9.16 22.48 10.22
N PRO A 301 9.54 23.34 9.25
CA PRO A 301 10.90 23.35 8.77
C PRO A 301 11.84 23.83 9.89
N LYS A 302 12.99 23.19 10.02
CA LYS A 302 14.04 23.56 10.99
C LYS A 302 15.34 23.73 10.24
N GLN A 303 15.89 24.94 10.26
CA GLN A 303 17.22 25.21 9.69
C GLN A 303 18.24 25.14 10.81
N ASP A 304 19.26 24.29 10.65
CA ASP A 304 20.41 24.30 11.54
C ASP A 304 21.36 25.44 11.17
N SER A 305 21.91 26.08 12.21
CA SER A 305 22.90 27.14 12.06
C SER A 305 24.10 26.68 11.22
N PRO A 306 24.53 27.45 10.20
CA PRO A 306 25.67 27.09 9.36
C PRO A 306 27.01 26.96 10.12
N PHE A 307 27.07 27.39 11.39
CA PHE A 307 28.29 27.38 12.21
C PHE A 307 28.73 26.00 12.73
N GLY A 308 27.95 24.94 12.48
CA GLY A 308 28.27 23.56 12.89
C GLY A 308 28.90 22.65 11.82
N ARG A 309 29.10 23.14 10.58
CA ARG A 309 29.59 22.30 9.46
C ARG A 309 31.05 21.86 9.69
N LYS A 310 31.24 20.69 10.30
CA LYS A 310 32.53 19.96 10.21
C LYS A 310 32.61 19.35 8.81
N ASN A 311 33.51 19.90 7.99
CA ASN A 311 33.89 19.31 6.70
C ASN A 311 34.58 17.96 6.93
N LEU A 312 33.79 16.89 7.05
CA LEU A 312 34.30 15.53 6.90
C LEU A 312 34.44 15.28 5.39
N ALA A 313 35.65 15.54 4.87
CA ALA A 313 36.04 15.05 3.56
C ALA A 313 36.07 13.52 3.61
N SER A 314 35.13 12.88 2.93
CA SER A 314 35.15 11.44 2.67
C SER A 314 34.78 11.21 1.21
N ASP A 315 35.69 10.54 0.48
CA ASP A 315 35.64 10.28 -0.96
C ASP A 315 34.56 9.26 -1.40
N SER A 316 33.50 9.06 -0.62
CA SER A 316 32.46 8.04 -0.89
C SER A 316 31.02 8.47 -0.56
N LEU A 317 30.76 9.78 -0.48
CA LEU A 317 29.40 10.29 -0.25
C LEU A 317 28.53 10.11 -1.50
N PRO A 318 27.26 9.68 -1.35
CA PRO A 318 26.36 9.51 -2.48
C PRO A 318 25.94 10.85 -3.10
N SER A 319 25.92 10.91 -4.43
CA SER A 319 25.54 12.09 -5.20
C SER A 319 24.03 12.32 -5.15
N ILE A 320 23.60 13.49 -4.64
CA ILE A 320 22.19 13.92 -4.65
C ILE A 320 21.65 14.04 -6.08
N PRO A 321 22.39 14.64 -7.05
CA PRO A 321 21.95 14.66 -8.44
C PRO A 321 21.67 13.27 -9.00
N ASP A 322 22.53 12.28 -8.73
CA ASP A 322 22.35 10.92 -9.23
C ASP A 322 21.11 10.25 -8.60
N LEU A 323 20.85 10.50 -7.31
CA LEU A 323 19.62 10.06 -6.64
C LEU A 323 18.37 10.64 -7.31
N LEU A 324 18.33 11.95 -7.56
CA LEU A 324 17.16 12.60 -8.15
C LEU A 324 16.98 12.28 -9.63
N ASN A 325 18.08 12.06 -10.36
CA ASN A 325 18.05 11.51 -11.71
C ASN A 325 17.41 10.11 -11.70
N HIS A 326 17.83 9.24 -10.77
CA HIS A 326 17.21 7.92 -10.61
C HIS A 326 15.72 8.04 -10.24
N HIS A 327 15.36 8.94 -9.32
CA HIS A 327 13.95 9.22 -9.01
C HIS A 327 13.17 9.65 -10.26
N SER A 328 13.75 10.50 -11.12
CA SER A 328 13.10 10.95 -12.36
C SER A 328 12.68 9.79 -13.28
N GLU A 329 13.50 8.75 -13.37
CA GLU A 329 13.25 7.57 -14.20
C GLU A 329 12.11 6.71 -13.63
N ILE A 330 12.00 6.65 -12.30
CA ILE A 330 11.01 5.81 -11.61
C ILE A 330 9.71 6.56 -11.27
N ILE A 331 9.64 7.89 -11.36
CA ILE A 331 8.43 8.69 -11.08
C ILE A 331 7.17 8.11 -11.76
N PRO A 332 7.17 7.81 -13.07
CA PRO A 332 5.97 7.27 -13.71
C PRO A 332 5.55 5.90 -13.14
N LYS A 333 6.49 5.10 -12.63
CA LYS A 333 6.17 3.85 -11.94
C LYS A 333 5.58 4.11 -10.56
N CYS A 334 6.20 5.03 -9.80
CA CYS A 334 5.68 5.46 -8.48
C CYS A 334 4.27 6.05 -8.58
N MET A 335 3.97 6.80 -9.65
CA MET A 335 2.65 7.32 -9.94
C MET A 335 1.62 6.18 -10.08
N THR A 336 1.91 5.16 -10.90
CA THR A 336 1.01 4.00 -11.03
C THR A 336 0.76 3.31 -9.69
N LEU A 337 1.80 3.12 -8.89
CA LEU A 337 1.67 2.51 -7.56
C LEU A 337 0.83 3.37 -6.62
N SER A 338 1.05 4.70 -6.61
CA SER A 338 0.32 5.66 -5.78
C SER A 338 -1.19 5.69 -6.06
N LEU A 339 -1.57 5.51 -7.33
CA LEU A 339 -2.98 5.48 -7.75
C LEU A 339 -3.68 4.16 -7.39
N ASN A 340 -2.91 3.11 -7.09
CA ASN A 340 -3.41 1.85 -6.53
C ASN A 340 -3.48 1.95 -5.00
N THR A 341 -4.43 2.73 -4.48
CA THR A 341 -4.56 2.98 -3.03
C THR A 341 -4.79 1.69 -2.22
N TRP A 342 -5.54 0.73 -2.77
CA TRP A 342 -5.72 -0.58 -2.15
C TRP A 342 -4.41 -1.40 -2.18
N GLY A 343 -3.63 -1.29 -3.25
CA GLY A 343 -2.30 -1.90 -3.36
C GLY A 343 -1.30 -1.35 -2.35
N LEU A 344 -1.27 -0.04 -2.11
CA LEU A 344 -0.44 0.54 -1.03
C LEU A 344 -0.82 -0.05 0.33
N ARG A 345 -2.12 -0.22 0.60
CA ARG A 345 -2.62 -0.88 1.82
C ARG A 345 -2.13 -2.31 1.92
N SER A 346 -2.32 -3.10 0.85
CA SER A 346 -1.96 -4.52 0.84
C SER A 346 -0.45 -4.73 1.01
N LEU A 347 0.37 -3.84 0.44
CA LEU A 347 1.81 -3.87 0.63
C LEU A 347 2.18 -3.68 2.09
N LEU A 348 1.65 -2.66 2.77
CA LEU A 348 1.94 -2.47 4.19
C LEU A 348 1.48 -3.67 5.04
N TYR A 349 0.33 -4.27 4.72
CA TYR A 349 -0.20 -5.46 5.40
C TYR A 349 0.71 -6.68 5.22
N SER A 350 1.29 -6.84 4.03
CA SER A 350 2.19 -7.94 3.70
C SER A 350 3.48 -7.99 4.54
N THR A 351 3.83 -6.90 5.23
CA THR A 351 4.91 -6.89 6.24
C THR A 351 4.71 -7.96 7.31
N PHE A 352 3.44 -8.26 7.64
CA PHE A 352 3.03 -9.24 8.63
C PHE A 352 2.80 -10.64 8.05
N PHE A 353 2.77 -10.76 6.72
CA PHE A 353 2.46 -12.02 6.06
C PHE A 353 3.67 -12.98 6.04
N ASN A 354 3.36 -14.28 6.14
CA ASN A 354 4.29 -15.37 5.93
C ASN A 354 3.54 -16.53 5.26
N ALA A 355 4.02 -16.96 4.08
CA ALA A 355 3.35 -17.98 3.27
C ALA A 355 3.37 -19.39 3.89
N ASP A 356 4.27 -19.63 4.84
CA ASP A 356 4.40 -20.93 5.49
C ASP A 356 3.40 -21.15 6.63
N ILE A 357 2.81 -20.06 7.14
CA ILE A 357 1.85 -20.08 8.23
C ILE A 357 0.46 -20.48 7.71
N GLU A 358 -0.10 -21.53 8.32
CA GLU A 358 -1.48 -21.95 8.09
C GLU A 358 -2.47 -21.01 8.79
N CYS A 359 -3.69 -20.90 8.24
CA CYS A 359 -4.74 -20.02 8.75
C CYS A 359 -5.06 -20.22 10.25
N ASN A 360 -4.99 -21.44 10.78
CA ASN A 360 -5.26 -21.75 12.18
C ASN A 360 -4.09 -21.40 13.14
N LEU A 361 -2.96 -20.95 12.61
CA LEU A 361 -1.75 -20.55 13.36
C LEU A 361 -1.45 -19.05 13.27
N VAL A 362 -2.32 -18.27 12.66
CA VAL A 362 -2.13 -16.82 12.46
C VAL A 362 -1.98 -16.08 13.79
N SER A 363 -2.75 -16.44 14.82
CA SER A 363 -2.59 -15.87 16.16
C SER A 363 -1.18 -16.10 16.73
N ALA A 364 -0.67 -17.34 16.68
CA ALA A 364 0.67 -17.66 17.17
C ALA A 364 1.76 -16.86 16.43
N TRP A 365 1.53 -16.57 15.14
CA TRP A 365 2.43 -15.75 14.34
C TRP A 365 2.32 -14.24 14.66
N LEU A 366 1.12 -13.67 14.80
CA LEU A 366 0.94 -12.22 14.91
C LEU A 366 0.96 -11.68 16.35
N ASN A 367 0.56 -12.47 17.35
CA ASN A 367 0.53 -12.02 18.74
C ASN A 367 1.92 -11.54 19.22
N PRO A 368 3.02 -12.28 18.97
CA PRO A 368 4.36 -11.79 19.31
C PRO A 368 4.77 -10.51 18.59
N ALA A 369 4.38 -10.36 17.31
CA ALA A 369 4.67 -9.14 16.56
C ALA A 369 4.05 -7.91 17.23
N PHE A 370 2.79 -8.01 17.66
CA PHE A 370 2.07 -6.90 18.29
C PHE A 370 2.50 -6.63 19.74
N ALA A 371 2.91 -7.65 20.49
CA ALA A 371 3.53 -7.47 21.80
C ALA A 371 4.79 -6.59 21.70
N ILE A 372 5.67 -6.89 20.72
CA ILE A 372 6.88 -6.10 20.47
C ILE A 372 6.56 -4.72 19.92
N ILE A 373 5.63 -4.61 18.96
CA ILE A 373 5.24 -3.30 18.41
C ILE A 373 4.71 -2.38 19.51
N ASN A 374 3.89 -2.89 20.43
CA ASN A 374 3.35 -2.12 21.56
C ASN A 374 4.46 -1.55 22.45
N SER A 375 5.57 -2.26 22.64
CA SER A 375 6.68 -1.76 23.48
C SER A 375 7.50 -0.65 22.79
N ILE A 376 7.49 -0.58 21.46
CA ILE A 376 8.26 0.42 20.69
C ILE A 376 7.40 1.52 20.03
N ILE A 377 6.08 1.45 20.14
CA ILE A 377 5.15 2.29 19.36
C ILE A 377 5.26 3.80 19.64
N GLN A 378 5.83 4.17 20.79
CA GLN A 378 6.05 5.56 21.16
C GLN A 378 7.12 6.23 20.28
N SER A 379 8.12 5.47 19.84
CA SER A 379 9.20 5.99 18.99
C SER A 379 8.93 5.70 17.52
N LYS A 380 8.61 6.75 16.75
CA LYS A 380 8.35 6.64 15.31
C LYS A 380 9.57 6.10 14.54
N SER A 381 10.78 6.48 14.93
CA SER A 381 12.03 5.96 14.33
C SER A 381 12.26 4.48 14.65
N SER A 382 11.88 4.03 15.85
CA SER A 382 11.94 2.61 16.22
C SER A 382 10.96 1.77 15.41
N ILE A 383 9.72 2.23 15.23
CA ILE A 383 8.75 1.53 14.35
C ILE A 383 9.27 1.50 12.91
N ALA A 384 9.75 2.63 12.38
CA ALA A 384 10.29 2.69 11.03
C ALA A 384 11.41 1.66 10.83
N THR A 385 12.35 1.62 11.77
CA THR A 385 13.48 0.68 11.76
C THR A 385 13.00 -0.77 11.85
N PHE A 386 12.07 -1.06 12.75
CA PHE A 386 11.51 -2.40 12.92
C PHE A 386 10.85 -2.91 11.63
N MET A 387 10.00 -2.09 11.01
CA MET A 387 9.29 -2.45 9.79
C MET A 387 10.24 -2.57 8.59
N ALA A 388 11.20 -1.65 8.47
CA ALA A 388 12.22 -1.70 7.42
C ALA A 388 13.17 -2.90 7.58
N ASN A 389 13.43 -3.37 8.80
CA ASN A 389 14.24 -4.57 9.01
C ASN A 389 13.45 -5.85 8.69
N ARG A 390 12.14 -5.88 9.01
CA ARG A 390 11.27 -7.03 8.67
C ARG A 390 11.10 -7.21 7.17
N GLN A 391 10.92 -6.11 6.44
CA GLN A 391 10.74 -6.13 4.99
C GLN A 391 11.46 -4.93 4.36
N PRO A 392 12.77 -5.05 4.04
CA PRO A 392 13.61 -3.96 3.53
C PRO A 392 13.02 -3.20 2.34
N ARG A 393 12.42 -3.92 1.39
CA ARG A 393 11.79 -3.32 0.20
C ARG A 393 10.60 -2.41 0.50
N LEU A 394 9.92 -2.61 1.63
CA LEU A 394 8.79 -1.79 2.06
C LEU A 394 9.21 -0.69 3.04
N GLY A 395 10.49 -0.60 3.41
CA GLY A 395 10.98 0.41 4.36
C GLY A 395 10.57 1.82 3.97
N ILE A 396 10.72 2.18 2.70
CA ILE A 396 10.38 3.51 2.18
C ILE A 396 8.87 3.78 2.23
N LEU A 397 8.04 2.77 2.00
CA LEU A 397 6.59 2.88 2.13
C LEU A 397 6.17 3.06 3.59
N TRP A 398 6.83 2.40 4.53
CA TRP A 398 6.62 2.61 5.96
C TRP A 398 7.05 4.02 6.40
N LEU A 399 8.17 4.53 5.89
CA LEU A 399 8.59 5.92 6.15
C LEU A 399 7.55 6.93 5.65
N GLY A 400 7.03 6.74 4.43
CA GLY A 400 5.93 7.56 3.90
C GLY A 400 4.63 7.43 4.71
N ALA A 401 4.28 6.22 5.16
CA ALA A 401 3.11 5.98 6.00
C ALA A 401 3.26 6.62 7.40
N ILE A 402 4.46 6.64 7.95
CA ILE A 402 4.75 7.33 9.22
C ILE A 402 4.66 8.84 9.02
N LEU A 403 5.28 9.40 7.98
CA LEU A 403 5.21 10.83 7.66
C LEU A 403 3.76 11.31 7.48
N THR A 404 2.89 10.45 6.96
CA THR A 404 1.47 10.75 6.72
C THR A 404 0.51 10.29 7.81
N ASP A 405 1.04 9.84 8.96
CA ASP A 405 0.29 9.35 10.12
C ASP A 405 -0.71 8.21 9.82
N LEU A 406 -0.37 7.35 8.86
CA LEU A 406 -1.15 6.17 8.48
C LEU A 406 -0.77 4.91 9.26
N THR A 407 0.33 4.93 10.01
CA THR A 407 0.84 3.77 10.76
C THR A 407 -0.18 3.21 11.75
N ASN A 408 -0.77 4.06 12.60
CA ASN A 408 -1.69 3.61 13.65
C ASN A 408 -2.98 2.98 13.09
N PRO A 409 -3.68 3.60 12.11
CA PRO A 409 -4.82 2.96 11.45
C PRO A 409 -4.49 1.58 10.87
N ILE A 410 -3.33 1.45 10.21
CA ILE A 410 -2.92 0.20 9.58
C ILE A 410 -2.64 -0.88 10.61
N LEU A 411 -1.87 -0.55 11.65
CA LEU A 411 -1.56 -1.50 12.73
C LEU A 411 -2.82 -1.95 13.47
N ARG A 412 -3.76 -1.03 13.73
CA ARG A 412 -5.04 -1.35 14.36
C ARG A 412 -5.83 -2.34 13.50
N ASP A 413 -5.95 -2.07 12.21
CA ASP A 413 -6.75 -2.90 11.31
C ASP A 413 -6.12 -4.31 11.15
N VAL A 414 -4.78 -4.41 11.03
CA VAL A 414 -4.09 -5.72 11.00
C VAL A 414 -4.25 -6.46 12.33
N ARG A 415 -4.18 -5.77 13.47
CA ARG A 415 -4.43 -6.37 14.80
C ARG A 415 -5.85 -6.90 14.94
N ALA A 416 -6.82 -6.29 14.26
CA ALA A 416 -8.20 -6.74 14.22
C ALA A 416 -8.43 -7.89 13.23
N GLY A 417 -7.39 -8.38 12.54
CA GLY A 417 -7.51 -9.46 11.54
C GLY A 417 -8.04 -9.00 10.19
N MET A 418 -8.12 -7.69 9.94
CA MET A 418 -8.46 -7.18 8.62
C MET A 418 -7.35 -7.56 7.63
N THR A 419 -7.73 -7.92 6.42
CA THR A 419 -6.78 -8.26 5.35
C THR A 419 -6.89 -7.28 4.20
N ALA A 420 -5.82 -7.19 3.41
CA ALA A 420 -5.80 -6.45 2.17
C ALA A 420 -4.95 -7.26 1.19
N LEU A 421 -5.57 -7.78 0.14
CA LEU A 421 -4.90 -8.50 -0.93
C LEU A 421 -4.97 -7.68 -2.22
N ASP A 422 -3.82 -7.52 -2.88
CA ASP A 422 -3.76 -6.94 -4.21
C ASP A 422 -2.70 -7.65 -5.07
N LEU A 423 -3.14 -8.61 -5.89
CA LEU A 423 -2.24 -9.39 -6.73
C LEU A 423 -1.38 -8.53 -7.67
N PRO A 424 -1.93 -7.48 -8.35
CA PRO A 424 -1.08 -6.60 -9.16
C PRO A 424 -0.01 -5.88 -8.34
N ALA A 425 -0.31 -5.30 -7.18
CA ALA A 425 0.71 -4.66 -6.35
C ALA A 425 1.76 -5.66 -5.84
N SER A 426 1.34 -6.88 -5.49
CA SER A 426 2.23 -7.98 -5.12
C SER A 426 3.23 -8.27 -6.24
N ALA A 427 2.76 -8.43 -7.48
CA ALA A 427 3.61 -8.66 -8.63
C ALA A 427 4.54 -7.48 -8.93
N TRP A 428 3.99 -6.25 -9.02
CA TRP A 428 4.75 -5.05 -9.36
C TRP A 428 5.92 -4.73 -8.42
N THR A 429 5.83 -5.17 -7.18
CA THR A 429 6.84 -4.96 -6.14
C THR A 429 7.65 -6.23 -5.82
N GLY A 430 7.24 -7.38 -6.36
CA GLY A 430 7.78 -8.69 -6.03
C GLY A 430 7.65 -9.05 -4.54
N ILE A 431 6.64 -8.53 -3.85
CA ILE A 431 6.36 -8.82 -2.43
C ILE A 431 5.20 -9.80 -2.36
N ALA A 432 5.45 -10.99 -1.82
CA ALA A 432 4.40 -11.99 -1.63
C ALA A 432 3.33 -11.49 -0.64
N GLN A 433 2.06 -11.58 -1.06
CA GLN A 433 0.91 -11.20 -0.23
C GLN A 433 -0.06 -12.35 0.05
N THR A 434 0.13 -13.49 -0.62
CA THR A 434 -0.76 -14.65 -0.53
C THR A 434 0.01 -15.92 -0.86
N PHE A 435 -0.49 -17.06 -0.40
CA PHE A 435 0.04 -18.38 -0.74
C PHE A 435 -0.23 -18.78 -2.21
N LEU A 436 -1.18 -18.14 -2.90
CA LEU A 436 -1.64 -18.53 -4.24
C LEU A 436 -0.56 -18.42 -5.32
N THR A 437 0.39 -17.50 -5.15
CA THR A 437 1.50 -17.28 -6.10
C THR A 437 2.70 -18.19 -5.83
N SER A 438 2.66 -18.99 -4.77
CA SER A 438 3.69 -20.00 -4.48
C SER A 438 3.58 -21.18 -5.44
N GLY A 439 4.70 -21.89 -5.64
CA GLY A 439 4.71 -23.11 -6.46
C GLY A 439 3.82 -24.20 -5.86
N MET A 440 3.15 -24.94 -6.73
CA MET A 440 2.37 -26.11 -6.35
C MET A 440 3.27 -27.33 -6.14
N GLU A 441 2.92 -28.18 -5.18
CA GLU A 441 3.56 -29.48 -5.02
C GLU A 441 2.82 -30.55 -5.84
N SER A 442 3.56 -31.49 -6.41
CA SER A 442 2.97 -32.57 -7.18
C SER A 442 2.20 -33.53 -6.26
N THR A 443 0.91 -33.73 -6.53
CA THR A 443 0.09 -34.70 -5.80
C THR A 443 0.14 -36.07 -6.49
N TYR A 444 0.70 -37.06 -5.79
CA TYR A 444 0.73 -38.47 -6.24
C TYR A 444 -0.27 -39.38 -5.50
N GLY A 445 -1.11 -38.82 -4.62
CA GLY A 445 -2.05 -39.57 -3.78
C GLY A 445 -3.52 -39.43 -4.18
N GLU A 446 -4.39 -39.98 -3.34
CA GLU A 446 -5.85 -39.85 -3.43
C GLU A 446 -6.38 -38.57 -2.77
N SER A 447 -5.51 -37.78 -2.13
CA SER A 447 -5.83 -36.47 -1.55
C SER A 447 -4.92 -35.39 -2.12
N ILE A 448 -5.45 -34.17 -2.19
CA ILE A 448 -4.73 -32.95 -2.54
C ILE A 448 -4.64 -32.05 -1.31
N ARG A 449 -3.55 -31.31 -1.15
CA ARG A 449 -3.46 -30.29 -0.09
C ARG A 449 -4.47 -29.18 -0.36
N ARG A 450 -5.15 -28.69 0.67
CA ARG A 450 -6.20 -27.66 0.49
C ARG A 450 -5.66 -26.38 -0.13
N ASP A 451 -4.39 -26.05 0.08
CA ASP A 451 -3.78 -24.87 -0.52
C ASP A 451 -3.54 -25.05 -2.04
N ASP A 452 -3.20 -26.26 -2.48
CA ASP A 452 -3.13 -26.59 -3.91
C ASP A 452 -4.53 -26.71 -4.54
N GLU A 453 -5.52 -27.20 -3.79
CA GLU A 453 -6.93 -27.15 -4.18
C GLU A 453 -7.39 -25.70 -4.43
N CYS A 454 -7.12 -24.77 -3.50
CA CYS A 454 -7.41 -23.35 -3.69
C CYS A 454 -6.77 -22.77 -4.96
N ARG A 455 -5.51 -23.14 -5.24
CA ARG A 455 -4.80 -22.68 -6.45
C ARG A 455 -5.49 -23.18 -7.71
N LEU A 456 -5.85 -24.46 -7.75
CA LEU A 456 -6.54 -25.06 -8.91
C LEU A 456 -7.94 -24.48 -9.10
N LEU A 457 -8.71 -24.28 -8.02
CA LEU A 457 -10.03 -23.64 -8.10
C LEU A 457 -9.95 -22.25 -8.74
N LEU A 458 -8.97 -21.45 -8.35
CA LEU A 458 -8.74 -20.12 -8.92
C LEU A 458 -8.27 -20.20 -10.39
N ILE A 459 -7.28 -21.04 -10.67
CA ILE A 459 -6.66 -21.16 -12.01
C ILE A 459 -7.66 -21.69 -13.03
N THR A 460 -8.50 -22.64 -12.64
CA THR A 460 -9.53 -23.22 -13.50
C THR A 460 -10.81 -22.37 -13.55
N ALA A 461 -10.88 -21.28 -12.77
CA ALA A 461 -12.04 -20.43 -12.62
C ALA A 461 -13.32 -21.26 -12.37
N CYS A 462 -13.23 -22.20 -11.42
CA CYS A 462 -14.40 -22.95 -10.96
C CYS A 462 -15.50 -22.00 -10.48
N GLU A 463 -16.76 -22.43 -10.59
CA GLU A 463 -17.90 -21.66 -10.13
C GLU A 463 -17.71 -21.22 -8.66
N GLY A 464 -17.91 -19.92 -8.40
CA GLY A 464 -17.70 -19.31 -7.08
C GLY A 464 -16.24 -18.95 -6.75
N HIS A 465 -15.29 -19.27 -7.63
CA HIS A 465 -13.85 -19.07 -7.42
C HIS A 465 -13.19 -18.23 -8.52
N GLU A 466 -13.95 -17.40 -9.25
CA GLU A 466 -13.41 -16.53 -10.30
C GLU A 466 -12.54 -15.38 -9.74
N ARG A 467 -12.65 -15.13 -8.42
CA ARG A 467 -11.90 -14.12 -7.69
C ARG A 467 -11.01 -14.77 -6.63
N PRO A 468 -9.80 -14.24 -6.40
CA PRO A 468 -8.93 -14.75 -5.36
C PRO A 468 -9.55 -14.55 -3.97
N PRO A 469 -9.25 -15.42 -2.99
CA PRO A 469 -9.64 -15.24 -1.60
C PRO A 469 -9.07 -13.94 -1.04
N ILE A 470 -9.86 -13.23 -0.25
CA ILE A 470 -9.41 -12.02 0.45
C ILE A 470 -8.45 -12.36 1.60
N TRP A 471 -8.50 -13.60 2.11
CA TRP A 471 -7.62 -14.10 3.16
C TRP A 471 -6.32 -14.64 2.57
N PRO A 472 -5.16 -14.12 3.02
CA PRO A 472 -3.87 -14.43 2.41
C PRO A 472 -3.24 -15.75 2.93
N TRP A 473 -3.81 -16.32 3.99
CA TRP A 473 -3.26 -17.47 4.71
C TRP A 473 -3.72 -18.78 4.11
N LYS A 474 -2.84 -19.78 4.04
CA LYS A 474 -3.17 -21.06 3.43
C LYS A 474 -4.08 -21.90 4.35
N PRO A 475 -5.05 -22.64 3.80
CA PRO A 475 -5.82 -23.62 4.58
C PRO A 475 -4.92 -24.76 5.05
N PHE A 476 -5.22 -25.34 6.21
CA PHE A 476 -4.50 -26.50 6.74
C PHE A 476 -5.07 -27.81 6.15
N GLY A 477 -4.25 -28.86 6.13
CA GLY A 477 -4.67 -30.22 5.79
C GLY A 477 -4.92 -30.48 4.30
N SER A 478 -5.61 -31.58 4.02
CA SER A 478 -5.87 -32.08 2.67
C SER A 478 -7.33 -32.50 2.48
N THR A 479 -7.74 -32.58 1.23
CA THR A 479 -9.07 -33.01 0.81
C THR A 479 -8.95 -34.19 -0.13
N GLN A 480 -9.82 -35.18 0.03
CA GLN A 480 -9.85 -36.34 -0.85
C GLN A 480 -10.28 -35.91 -2.24
N LEU A 481 -9.60 -36.42 -3.28
CA LEU A 481 -9.93 -36.11 -4.68
C LEU A 481 -11.35 -36.54 -5.04
N SER A 482 -11.95 -37.50 -4.33
CA SER A 482 -13.36 -37.87 -4.49
C SER A 482 -14.34 -36.76 -4.07
N ASP A 483 -13.86 -35.80 -3.29
CA ASP A 483 -14.64 -34.77 -2.62
C ASP A 483 -14.36 -33.36 -3.21
N THR A 484 -13.40 -33.24 -4.15
CA THR A 484 -13.06 -31.97 -4.81
C THR A 484 -13.89 -31.73 -6.08
N GLU A 485 -13.88 -30.50 -6.59
CA GLU A 485 -14.51 -30.16 -7.87
C GLU A 485 -13.89 -30.91 -9.06
N LEU A 486 -14.70 -31.24 -10.08
CA LEU A 486 -14.24 -32.01 -11.25
C LEU A 486 -13.00 -31.42 -11.96
N PRO A 487 -12.91 -30.09 -12.19
CA PRO A 487 -11.71 -29.48 -12.76
C PRO A 487 -10.46 -29.67 -11.88
N VAL A 488 -10.62 -29.59 -10.55
CA VAL A 488 -9.52 -29.85 -9.61
C VAL A 488 -9.03 -31.31 -9.76
N ARG A 489 -9.94 -32.28 -9.86
CA ARG A 489 -9.56 -33.70 -10.06
C ARG A 489 -8.79 -33.92 -11.36
N GLN A 490 -9.20 -33.24 -12.43
CA GLN A 490 -8.55 -33.33 -13.74
C GLN A 490 -7.12 -32.77 -13.69
N HIS A 491 -6.90 -31.70 -12.93
CA HIS A 491 -5.64 -30.97 -12.86
C HIS A 491 -4.75 -31.32 -11.66
N ALA A 492 -5.23 -32.12 -10.70
CA ALA A 492 -4.48 -32.47 -9.47
C ALA A 492 -3.13 -33.15 -9.73
N ARG A 493 -2.99 -33.87 -10.86
CA ARG A 493 -1.74 -34.56 -11.25
C ARG A 493 -0.83 -33.71 -12.12
N CYS A 494 -1.28 -32.54 -12.56
CA CYS A 494 -0.49 -31.63 -13.38
C CYS A 494 0.55 -30.93 -12.50
N THR A 495 1.82 -31.00 -12.90
CA THR A 495 2.94 -30.38 -12.17
C THR A 495 3.34 -29.01 -12.72
N CYS A 496 2.58 -28.50 -13.69
CA CYS A 496 2.93 -27.30 -14.44
C CYS A 496 2.08 -26.09 -14.08
N HIS A 497 1.02 -26.25 -13.27
CA HIS A 497 0.16 -25.13 -12.90
C HIS A 497 0.88 -24.14 -11.99
N CYS A 498 0.68 -22.86 -12.27
CA CYS A 498 1.24 -21.76 -11.51
C CYS A 498 0.35 -20.54 -11.66
N LEU A 499 0.53 -19.53 -10.82
CA LEU A 499 -0.06 -18.21 -11.01
C LEU A 499 1.06 -17.19 -11.09
N LYS A 500 1.55 -16.94 -12.31
CA LYS A 500 2.69 -16.06 -12.56
C LYS A 500 2.27 -14.83 -13.35
N TYR A 501 2.58 -13.66 -12.82
CA TYR A 501 2.32 -12.41 -13.52
C TYR A 501 3.14 -12.34 -14.82
N GLU A 502 2.52 -11.90 -15.91
CA GLU A 502 3.23 -11.68 -17.19
C GLU A 502 3.37 -10.20 -17.52
N TYR A 503 2.25 -9.47 -17.54
CA TYR A 503 2.25 -8.06 -17.91
C TYR A 503 0.98 -7.32 -17.48
N TRP A 504 1.03 -6.00 -17.59
CA TRP A 504 -0.09 -5.08 -17.39
C TRP A 504 -0.52 -4.46 -18.71
N GLU A 505 -1.80 -4.19 -18.84
CA GLU A 505 -2.38 -3.48 -19.98
C GLU A 505 -3.23 -2.30 -19.54
N TRP A 506 -3.01 -1.14 -20.16
CA TRP A 506 -3.90 0.02 -20.07
C TRP A 506 -4.96 -0.07 -21.15
N ILE A 507 -6.24 0.06 -20.80
CA ILE A 507 -7.35 -0.10 -21.75
C ILE A 507 -7.69 1.24 -22.42
N LEU A 508 -7.89 1.20 -23.74
CA LEU A 508 -8.26 2.33 -24.56
C LEU A 508 -9.75 2.28 -24.95
N THR A 509 -10.35 3.42 -25.33
CA THR A 509 -11.79 3.53 -25.67
C THR A 509 -12.19 2.74 -26.91
N ASN A 510 -11.23 2.40 -27.78
CA ASN A 510 -11.45 1.59 -28.98
C ASN A 510 -11.29 0.08 -28.73
N ASN A 511 -11.35 -0.37 -27.47
CA ASN A 511 -11.08 -1.75 -27.03
C ASN A 511 -9.67 -2.30 -27.35
N SER A 512 -8.74 -1.45 -27.79
CA SER A 512 -7.32 -1.82 -27.82
C SER A 512 -6.66 -1.56 -26.46
N SER A 513 -5.44 -2.05 -26.30
CA SER A 513 -4.68 -1.93 -25.06
C SER A 513 -3.23 -1.54 -25.31
N ILE A 514 -2.64 -0.84 -24.34
CA ILE A 514 -1.20 -0.58 -24.30
C ILE A 514 -0.59 -1.58 -23.32
N GLN A 515 0.16 -2.53 -23.86
CA GLN A 515 0.87 -3.52 -23.08
C GLN A 515 2.16 -2.93 -22.50
N CYS A 516 2.31 -3.01 -21.18
CA CYS A 516 3.55 -2.72 -20.47
C CYS A 516 4.21 -4.05 -20.12
N SER A 517 5.13 -4.49 -20.98
CA SER A 517 5.94 -5.70 -20.74
C SER A 517 7.15 -5.40 -19.84
N GLU A 518 7.65 -6.43 -19.19
CA GLU A 518 8.89 -6.38 -18.42
C GLU A 518 10.06 -5.95 -19.31
N ALA A 519 10.70 -4.83 -19.00
CA ALA A 519 12.08 -4.62 -19.42
C ALA A 519 12.96 -5.56 -18.59
N ALA A 520 13.46 -6.62 -19.25
CA ALA A 520 14.51 -7.56 -18.85
C ALA A 520 14.83 -7.66 -17.34
N LYS A 521 14.53 -8.83 -16.76
CA LYS A 521 15.00 -9.37 -15.48
C LYS A 521 16.26 -8.67 -14.94
N SER A 522 16.08 -7.57 -14.21
CA SER A 522 17.08 -7.17 -13.23
C SER A 522 17.04 -8.24 -12.15
N GLN A 523 18.19 -8.87 -11.92
CA GLN A 523 18.33 -9.92 -10.92
C GLN A 523 17.68 -9.43 -9.62
N LEU A 524 16.66 -10.15 -9.16
CA LEU A 524 16.14 -9.98 -7.81
C LEU A 524 17.36 -10.00 -6.89
N PRO A 525 17.58 -8.95 -6.07
CA PRO A 525 18.56 -9.07 -5.01
C PRO A 525 18.13 -10.28 -4.20
N VAL A 526 19.01 -11.28 -4.17
CA VAL A 526 18.91 -12.39 -3.23
C VAL A 526 18.62 -11.77 -1.88
N LEU A 527 17.53 -12.20 -1.23
CA LEU A 527 17.29 -11.90 0.17
C LEU A 527 18.63 -12.11 0.88
N GLY A 528 19.21 -11.01 1.35
CA GLY A 528 20.45 -11.10 2.13
C GLY A 528 20.23 -12.13 3.23
N PRO A 529 21.28 -12.89 3.62
CA PRO A 529 21.15 -13.91 4.62
C PRO A 529 20.40 -13.33 5.83
N SER A 530 19.41 -14.07 6.31
CA SER A 530 18.75 -13.80 7.59
C SER A 530 19.81 -13.31 8.58
N PRO A 531 19.57 -12.21 9.31
CA PRO A 531 20.58 -11.67 10.20
C PRO A 531 21.13 -12.82 11.03
N SER A 532 22.43 -13.08 10.85
CA SER A 532 23.13 -14.13 11.58
C SER A 532 22.79 -13.94 13.05
N SER A 533 22.36 -15.04 13.68
CA SER A 533 22.13 -15.18 15.12
C SER A 533 23.36 -14.71 15.89
N ALA A 534 23.50 -13.40 16.06
CA ALA A 534 24.24 -12.85 17.17
C ALA A 534 23.43 -13.24 18.40
N ASN A 535 24.08 -13.86 19.38
CA ASN A 535 23.49 -14.26 20.66
C ASN A 535 22.89 -13.03 21.36
N LYS A 536 21.67 -12.66 20.98
CA LYS A 536 20.81 -11.74 21.70
C LYS A 536 20.09 -12.55 22.75
N THR A 537 20.00 -12.03 23.96
CA THR A 537 19.13 -12.57 25.01
C THR A 537 17.73 -12.72 24.42
N LEU A 538 17.25 -13.96 24.29
CA LEU A 538 15.92 -14.23 23.76
C LEU A 538 14.92 -13.59 24.72
N ALA A 539 14.12 -12.63 24.24
CA ALA A 539 13.04 -12.06 25.04
C ALA A 539 12.10 -13.18 25.49
N GLY A 540 11.80 -13.22 26.78
CA GLY A 540 10.82 -14.14 27.34
C GLY A 540 9.40 -13.67 27.00
N LEU A 541 8.43 -14.59 27.03
CA LEU A 541 7.01 -14.22 26.96
C LEU A 541 6.63 -13.31 28.14
N ASP A 542 7.24 -13.54 29.31
CA ASP A 542 7.02 -12.79 30.54
C ASP A 542 7.51 -11.33 30.48
N ASP A 543 8.27 -10.95 29.44
CA ASP A 543 8.75 -9.58 29.25
C ASP A 543 7.64 -8.63 28.73
N TYR A 544 6.47 -9.17 28.35
CA TYR A 544 5.38 -8.41 27.76
C TYR A 544 4.05 -8.67 28.45
N ASP A 545 3.32 -7.59 28.78
CA ASP A 545 1.91 -7.67 29.18
C ASP A 545 1.03 -7.81 27.93
N TYR A 546 0.85 -9.05 27.46
CA TYR A 546 0.10 -9.36 26.26
C TYR A 546 -0.52 -10.77 26.32
N ASP A 547 -1.75 -10.93 25.83
CA ASP A 547 -2.38 -12.25 25.67
C ASP A 547 -1.85 -12.96 24.42
N PHE A 548 -0.79 -13.74 24.60
CA PHE A 548 -0.16 -14.51 23.52
C PHE A 548 -1.01 -15.69 23.03
N TYR A 549 -1.93 -16.20 23.86
CA TYR A 549 -2.68 -17.42 23.57
C TYR A 549 -4.07 -17.16 22.99
N SER A 550 -4.48 -15.90 22.84
CA SER A 550 -5.68 -15.53 22.08
C SER A 550 -5.67 -16.12 20.67
N GLN A 551 -6.72 -16.88 20.33
CA GLN A 551 -6.87 -17.56 19.02
C GLN A 551 -7.79 -16.80 18.05
N THR A 552 -8.21 -15.57 18.37
CA THR A 552 -9.20 -14.82 17.59
C THR A 552 -8.78 -14.57 16.14
N LEU A 553 -7.48 -14.30 15.89
CA LEU A 553 -6.98 -14.09 14.53
C LEU A 553 -6.93 -15.40 13.73
N SER A 554 -6.54 -16.50 14.37
CA SER A 554 -6.60 -17.83 13.77
C SER A 554 -8.03 -18.21 13.40
N GLU A 555 -8.98 -17.98 14.31
CA GLU A 555 -10.41 -18.24 14.08
C GLU A 555 -10.94 -17.47 12.86
N GLY A 556 -10.73 -16.15 12.81
CA GLY A 556 -11.19 -15.32 11.70
C GLY A 556 -10.52 -15.66 10.36
N ALA A 557 -9.22 -15.97 10.38
CA ALA A 557 -8.49 -16.37 9.18
C ALA A 557 -8.92 -17.75 8.67
N THR A 558 -9.13 -18.72 9.57
CA THR A 558 -9.60 -20.06 9.24
C THR A 558 -11.01 -20.03 8.69
N ARG A 559 -11.94 -19.34 9.36
CA ARG A 559 -13.32 -19.22 8.88
C ARG A 559 -13.36 -18.65 7.47
N GLY A 560 -12.68 -17.52 7.27
CA GLY A 560 -12.70 -16.83 5.98
C GLY A 560 -12.13 -17.63 4.81
N ILE A 561 -10.97 -18.29 4.98
CA ILE A 561 -10.39 -19.07 3.87
C ILE A 561 -11.21 -20.32 3.56
N PHE A 562 -11.82 -20.95 4.57
CA PHE A 562 -12.68 -22.13 4.36
C PHE A 562 -14.05 -21.74 3.78
N GLU A 563 -14.62 -20.59 4.14
CA GLU A 563 -15.80 -20.03 3.48
C GLU A 563 -15.55 -19.79 1.99
N TRP A 564 -14.37 -19.29 1.62
CA TRP A 564 -14.00 -19.15 0.21
C TRP A 564 -13.83 -20.52 -0.46
N LEU A 565 -13.05 -21.42 0.15
CA LEU A 565 -12.75 -22.76 -0.38
C LEU A 565 -13.98 -23.66 -0.53
N ARG A 566 -15.00 -23.46 0.30
CA ARG A 566 -16.24 -24.25 0.36
C ARG A 566 -17.46 -23.39 0.03
N SER A 567 -17.28 -22.40 -0.84
CA SER A 567 -18.37 -21.55 -1.34
C SER A 567 -19.49 -22.34 -2.03
N THR A 568 -19.18 -23.53 -2.57
CA THR A 568 -20.12 -24.48 -3.19
C THR A 568 -20.67 -25.52 -2.20
N GLY A 569 -20.24 -25.50 -0.93
CA GLY A 569 -20.64 -26.43 0.12
C GLY A 569 -19.49 -27.27 0.68
N TYR A 570 -19.70 -27.84 1.86
CA TYR A 570 -18.73 -28.72 2.53
C TYR A 570 -18.96 -30.18 2.19
N PRO A 571 -17.89 -30.97 1.95
CA PRO A 571 -18.01 -32.41 1.82
C PRO A 571 -18.31 -33.07 3.17
N CYS A 572 -18.98 -34.23 3.14
CA CYS A 572 -19.32 -34.99 4.34
C CYS A 572 -18.09 -35.36 5.20
N SER A 573 -16.94 -35.56 4.56
CA SER A 573 -15.66 -35.86 5.23
C SER A 573 -15.16 -34.71 6.10
N GLU A 574 -15.57 -33.47 5.81
CA GLU A 574 -15.21 -32.27 6.56
C GLU A 574 -16.26 -31.88 7.60
N ARG A 575 -17.22 -32.77 7.92
CA ARG A 575 -18.19 -32.59 9.00
C ARG A 575 -17.60 -32.12 10.34
N PRO A 576 -16.48 -32.69 10.82
CA PRO A 576 -15.86 -32.19 12.04
C PRO A 576 -15.37 -30.74 11.97
N ILE A 577 -15.13 -30.20 10.76
CA ILE A 577 -14.64 -28.83 10.56
C ILE A 577 -15.81 -27.83 10.59
N TYR A 578 -16.85 -28.03 9.78
CA TYR A 578 -17.94 -27.04 9.72
C TYR A 578 -18.86 -27.07 10.95
N GLN A 579 -18.86 -28.15 11.74
CA GLN A 579 -19.53 -28.21 13.05
C GLN A 579 -18.64 -27.74 14.21
N HIS A 580 -17.40 -27.30 13.92
CA HIS A 580 -16.52 -26.77 14.96
C HIS A 580 -16.98 -25.36 15.37
N SER A 581 -16.79 -24.99 16.63
CA SER A 581 -17.21 -23.69 17.19
C SER A 581 -16.59 -22.45 16.53
N TRP A 582 -15.57 -22.62 15.69
CA TRP A 582 -15.03 -21.53 14.86
C TRP A 582 -15.87 -21.20 13.62
N PHE A 583 -16.77 -22.11 13.24
CA PHE A 583 -17.64 -22.05 12.07
C PHE A 583 -19.10 -22.04 12.47
N ASP A 584 -19.44 -22.88 13.44
CA ASP A 584 -20.79 -23.04 13.96
C ASP A 584 -21.12 -21.91 14.94
N LEU A 585 -21.69 -20.84 14.40
CA LEU A 585 -22.30 -19.75 15.18
C LEU A 585 -23.75 -20.14 15.52
N GLU A 586 -23.97 -21.31 16.10
CA GLU A 586 -25.29 -21.72 16.55
C GLU A 586 -25.85 -20.67 17.54
N GLY A 587 -27.05 -20.20 17.23
CA GLY A 587 -27.71 -18.98 17.69
C GLY A 587 -27.58 -18.63 19.19
N THR A 588 -27.05 -17.44 19.47
CA THR A 588 -27.38 -16.66 20.68
C THR A 588 -28.78 -16.04 20.57
N ASP A 589 -29.76 -16.85 20.21
CA ASP A 589 -31.15 -16.65 20.60
C ASP A 589 -31.50 -17.90 21.44
N GLU A 590 -30.88 -18.00 22.62
CA GLU A 590 -31.53 -18.70 23.72
C GLU A 590 -32.78 -17.88 24.05
N GLU A 591 -33.86 -18.08 23.28
CA GLU A 591 -35.20 -17.84 23.79
C GLU A 591 -35.34 -18.77 25.00
N GLU A 592 -35.01 -18.25 26.19
CA GLU A 592 -35.51 -18.80 27.44
C GLU A 592 -37.03 -18.87 27.28
N GLU A 593 -37.55 -20.07 26.98
CA GLU A 593 -38.98 -20.36 27.00
C GLU A 593 -39.53 -19.88 28.36
N PRO A 594 -40.39 -18.84 28.40
CA PRO A 594 -41.22 -18.62 29.56
C PRO A 594 -42.41 -19.56 29.40
N ASP A 595 -42.54 -20.48 30.35
CA ASP A 595 -43.71 -21.34 30.54
C ASP A 595 -45.02 -20.62 30.15
N ASP A 596 -45.74 -21.24 29.23
CA ASP A 596 -47.17 -21.16 28.96
C ASP A 596 -47.91 -19.91 29.50
N MET A 597 -48.31 -19.01 28.59
CA MET A 597 -49.69 -18.51 28.55
C MET A 597 -50.01 -17.89 27.18
N GLU A 598 -51.06 -18.42 26.56
CA GLU A 598 -51.68 -18.00 25.30
C GLU A 598 -51.81 -16.47 25.19
N SER A 599 -51.24 -15.90 24.13
CA SER A 599 -51.82 -14.71 23.50
C SER A 599 -51.47 -14.65 22.01
N ASP A 600 -52.50 -14.62 21.19
CA ASP A 600 -52.46 -14.49 19.74
C ASP A 600 -51.75 -13.19 19.30
N LEU A 601 -50.57 -13.30 18.70
CA LEU A 601 -50.00 -12.27 17.84
C LEU A 601 -49.28 -12.91 16.64
N GLU A 602 -49.68 -12.50 15.44
CA GLU A 602 -49.21 -12.99 14.15
C GLU A 602 -47.67 -12.86 14.02
N VAL A 603 -47.00 -14.01 13.96
CA VAL A 603 -45.60 -14.10 13.54
C VAL A 603 -45.52 -13.80 12.04
N GLN A 604 -44.96 -12.64 11.69
CA GLN A 604 -44.56 -12.35 10.30
C GLN A 604 -43.45 -13.33 9.90
N ARG A 605 -43.80 -14.32 9.09
CA ARG A 605 -42.86 -15.29 8.51
C ARG A 605 -41.89 -14.59 7.54
N ASP A 606 -40.61 -14.94 7.67
CA ASP A 606 -39.51 -14.52 6.79
C ASP A 606 -39.79 -14.88 5.32
N PRO A 607 -39.64 -13.94 4.35
CA PRO A 607 -39.93 -14.17 2.93
C PRO A 607 -39.19 -15.36 2.29
N LYS A 608 -38.09 -15.82 2.89
CA LYS A 608 -37.32 -16.97 2.39
C LYS A 608 -38.03 -18.32 2.59
N ASN A 609 -38.79 -18.48 3.69
CA ASN A 609 -39.48 -19.73 3.99
C ASN A 609 -40.71 -19.95 3.08
N LEU A 610 -41.38 -18.86 2.67
CA LEU A 610 -42.48 -18.88 1.70
C LEU A 610 -42.06 -19.34 0.30
N HIS A 611 -40.77 -19.21 -0.05
CA HIS A 611 -40.28 -19.61 -1.37
C HIS A 611 -39.99 -21.10 -1.47
N VAL A 612 -39.52 -21.71 -0.37
CA VAL A 612 -39.24 -23.15 -0.28
C VAL A 612 -40.53 -23.96 -0.21
N GLU A 613 -41.53 -23.50 0.55
CA GLU A 613 -42.86 -24.15 0.62
C GLU A 613 -43.56 -24.15 -0.75
N ARG A 614 -43.53 -23.03 -1.49
CA ARG A 614 -44.07 -22.96 -2.86
C ARG A 614 -43.35 -23.82 -3.89
N TRP A 615 -42.08 -24.14 -3.66
CA TRP A 615 -41.34 -25.05 -4.55
C TRP A 615 -41.74 -26.51 -4.30
N LEU A 616 -41.94 -26.88 -3.04
CA LEU A 616 -42.38 -28.22 -2.64
C LEU A 616 -43.82 -28.54 -3.10
N GLU A 617 -44.73 -27.56 -3.07
CA GLU A 617 -46.11 -27.73 -3.55
C GLU A 617 -46.24 -27.90 -5.08
N ASN A 618 -45.19 -27.57 -5.85
CA ASN A 618 -45.19 -27.73 -7.31
C ASN A 618 -44.58 -29.07 -7.78
N ILE A 619 -44.22 -29.96 -6.85
CA ILE A 619 -43.61 -31.27 -7.14
C ILE A 619 -44.56 -32.44 -6.83
N GLU A 620 -45.79 -32.20 -6.34
CA GLU A 620 -46.84 -33.22 -6.24
C GLU A 620 -47.81 -33.25 -7.44
#